data_AF-A0A1W1ZNE0-F1
#
_entry.id   AF-A0A1W1ZNE0-F1
#
_cell.length_a   1.000
_cell.length_b   1.000
_cell.length_c   1.000
_cell.angle_alpha   90.00
_cell.angle_beta   90.00
_cell.angle_gamma   90.00
#
_symmetry.space_group_name_H-M   'P 1'
#
loop_
_entity.id
_entity.type
_entity.pdbx_description
1 polymer ?
#
loop_
_entity_poly.entity_id
_entity_poly.type
_entity_poly.pdbx_seq_one_letter_code
_entity_poly.pdbx_strand_id
1 'polypeptide(L)'
;MINQTVDAVRSADNLIVGLYGPGGFGKTTLANEVSRLTENSFPGGTLWVTLGEDMPDPVLAGKVNDLCELLSGTRPTLTDPAMAGHRLGELLDERAPVLLVIDDVWAAHHLTPFQAGGRSSLGLVTTRTKGLIPEDAAGTAGMSG
;
A
#
# COMPACT_ATOMS: atom_id res chain seq x y z
N MET A 1 -11.85 -3.34 15.56
CA MET A 1 -10.65 -3.08 14.76
C MET A 1 -10.90 -3.34 13.29
N ILE A 2 -11.15 -4.58 12.86
CA ILE A 2 -11.41 -4.91 11.44
C ILE A 2 -12.54 -4.07 10.80
N ASN A 3 -13.69 -3.94 11.47
CA ASN A 3 -14.80 -3.13 10.93
C ASN A 3 -14.42 -1.64 10.76
N GLN A 4 -13.68 -1.08 11.71
CA GLN A 4 -13.20 0.32 11.61
C GLN A 4 -12.23 0.50 10.45
N THR A 5 -11.33 -0.46 10.23
CA THR A 5 -10.40 -0.44 9.09
C THR A 5 -11.13 -0.60 7.77
N VAL A 6 -12.12 -1.51 7.69
CA VAL A 6 -12.97 -1.70 6.51
C VAL A 6 -13.78 -0.43 6.20
N ASP A 7 -14.36 0.21 7.22
CA ASP A 7 -15.12 1.45 7.04
C ASP A 7 -14.21 2.61 6.59
N ALA A 8 -13.01 2.71 7.14
CA ALA A 8 -12.00 3.69 6.70
C ALA A 8 -11.59 3.44 5.24
N VAL A 9 -11.34 2.19 4.85
CA VAL A 9 -11.01 1.82 3.46
C VAL A 9 -12.17 2.13 2.50
N ARG A 10 -13.42 1.95 2.91
CA ARG A 10 -14.60 2.18 2.05
C ARG A 10 -14.98 3.65 1.91
N SER A 11 -14.62 4.49 2.87
CA SER A 11 -15.02 5.92 2.91
C SER A 11 -13.92 6.87 2.46
N ALA A 12 -12.71 6.36 2.25
CA ALA A 12 -11.54 7.14 1.92
C ALA A 12 -11.44 7.46 0.41
N ASP A 13 -11.44 8.75 0.09
CA ASP A 13 -10.91 9.24 -1.18
C ASP A 13 -9.40 9.47 -1.04
N ASN A 14 -8.59 8.63 -1.70
CA ASN A 14 -7.14 8.81 -1.85
C ASN A 14 -6.34 8.80 -0.52
N LEU A 15 -6.63 7.83 0.36
CA LEU A 15 -6.10 7.78 1.73
C LEU A 15 -5.09 6.63 1.96
N ILE A 16 -4.20 6.80 2.94
CA ILE A 16 -3.39 5.71 3.50
C ILE A 16 -4.05 5.23 4.78
N VAL A 17 -4.51 3.98 4.81
CA VAL A 17 -4.99 3.31 6.03
C VAL A 17 -3.84 2.53 6.65
N GLY A 18 -3.58 2.75 7.94
CA GLY A 18 -2.41 2.23 8.62
C GLY A 18 -2.70 1.18 9.68
N LEU A 19 -2.08 0.01 9.55
CA LEU A 19 -2.02 -1.01 10.58
C LEU A 19 -0.63 -1.00 11.21
N TYR A 20 -0.53 -0.60 12.48
CA TYR A 20 0.75 -0.61 13.21
C TYR A 20 0.68 -1.42 14.51
N GLY A 21 1.80 -2.02 14.89
CA GLY A 21 1.93 -2.84 16.10
C GLY A 21 3.16 -3.76 16.07
N PRO A 22 3.53 -4.42 17.18
CA PRO A 22 4.72 -5.25 17.26
C PRO A 22 4.73 -6.43 16.26
N GLY A 23 5.89 -7.05 16.04
CA GLY A 23 6.00 -8.27 15.24
C GLY A 23 5.12 -9.40 15.80
N GLY A 24 4.51 -10.22 14.93
CA GLY A 24 3.67 -11.35 15.35
C GLY A 24 2.21 -11.03 15.68
N PHE A 25 1.78 -9.76 15.64
CA PHE A 25 0.40 -9.35 15.98
C PHE A 25 -0.62 -9.53 14.85
N GLY A 26 -0.27 -10.17 13.73
CA GLY A 26 -1.22 -10.47 12.66
C GLY A 26 -1.64 -9.30 11.77
N LYS A 27 -0.87 -8.22 11.70
CA LYS A 27 -1.14 -7.08 10.78
C LYS A 27 -1.32 -7.52 9.32
N THR A 28 -0.42 -8.37 8.83
CA THR A 28 -0.49 -8.96 7.49
C THR A 28 -1.76 -9.81 7.32
N THR A 29 -2.16 -10.56 8.35
CA THR A 29 -3.43 -11.31 8.36
C THR A 29 -4.62 -10.36 8.31
N LEU A 30 -4.62 -9.28 9.08
CA LEU A 30 -5.67 -8.28 9.07
C LEU A 30 -5.76 -7.55 7.73
N ALA A 31 -4.61 -7.21 7.11
CA ALA A 31 -4.57 -6.61 5.79
C ALA A 31 -5.16 -7.54 4.71
N ASN A 32 -4.88 -8.84 4.79
CA ASN A 32 -5.52 -9.84 3.93
C ASN A 32 -7.04 -9.90 4.12
N GLU A 33 -7.51 -9.94 5.36
CA GLU A 33 -8.95 -9.98 5.65
C GLU A 33 -9.66 -8.69 5.20
N VAL A 34 -9.06 -7.52 5.44
CA VAL A 34 -9.58 -6.24 4.94
C VAL A 34 -9.67 -6.26 3.41
N SER A 35 -8.61 -6.69 2.72
CA SER A 35 -8.60 -6.78 1.26
C SER A 35 -9.74 -7.63 0.72
N ARG A 36 -9.99 -8.79 1.34
CA ARG A 36 -11.12 -9.68 0.98
C ARG A 36 -12.48 -9.02 1.24
N LEU A 37 -12.64 -8.32 2.36
CA LEU A 37 -13.90 -7.66 2.73
C LEU A 37 -14.20 -6.40 1.91
N THR A 38 -13.19 -5.81 1.29
CA THR A 38 -13.32 -4.59 0.46
C THR A 38 -13.16 -4.86 -1.03
N GLU A 39 -13.05 -6.10 -1.48
CA GLU A 39 -12.87 -6.47 -2.89
C GLU A 39 -13.89 -5.79 -3.82
N ASN A 40 -15.17 -5.77 -3.43
CA ASN A 40 -16.24 -5.13 -4.21
C ASN A 40 -16.11 -3.60 -4.33
N SER A 41 -15.33 -2.96 -3.47
CA SER A 41 -15.04 -1.52 -3.53
C SER A 41 -13.89 -1.19 -4.48
N PHE A 42 -13.09 -2.20 -4.88
CA PHE A 42 -11.94 -2.05 -5.76
C PHE A 42 -12.07 -2.95 -6.99
N PRO A 43 -12.91 -2.57 -7.97
CA PRO A 43 -13.13 -3.37 -9.18
C PRO A 43 -11.88 -3.53 -10.06
N GLY A 44 -10.84 -2.72 -9.87
CA GLY A 44 -9.52 -2.91 -10.47
C GLY A 44 -8.70 -4.03 -9.84
N GLY A 45 -9.19 -4.61 -8.74
CA GLY A 45 -8.55 -5.68 -7.98
C GLY A 45 -7.66 -5.18 -6.85
N THR A 46 -6.86 -6.10 -6.30
CA THR A 46 -5.89 -5.83 -5.25
C THR A 46 -4.48 -6.08 -5.76
N LEU A 47 -3.58 -5.13 -5.54
CA LEU A 47 -2.14 -5.30 -5.70
C LEU A 47 -1.47 -5.40 -4.34
N TRP A 48 -0.47 -6.25 -4.22
CA TRP A 48 0.25 -6.46 -2.97
C TRP A 48 1.75 -6.36 -3.16
N VAL A 49 2.42 -5.61 -2.30
CA VAL A 49 3.87 -5.54 -2.22
C VAL A 49 4.33 -5.62 -0.75
N THR A 50 5.31 -6.46 -0.47
CA THR A 50 5.97 -6.52 0.85
C THR A 50 7.34 -5.87 0.75
N LEU A 51 7.63 -4.90 1.62
CA LEU A 51 8.89 -4.16 1.59
C LEU A 51 9.94 -4.84 2.48
N GLY A 52 9.83 -4.76 3.80
CA GLY A 52 10.88 -5.19 4.73
C GLY A 52 11.84 -4.07 5.13
N GLU A 53 12.77 -4.39 6.03
CA GLU A 53 13.63 -3.41 6.74
C GLU A 53 14.74 -2.84 5.86
N ASP A 54 15.60 -3.70 5.31
CA ASP A 54 16.75 -3.31 4.50
C ASP A 54 16.36 -3.21 3.02
N MET A 55 16.00 -2.00 2.59
CA MET A 55 15.56 -1.76 1.22
C MET A 55 16.33 -0.61 0.55
N PRO A 56 17.41 -0.92 -0.18
CA PRO A 56 18.07 0.09 -1.00
C PRO A 56 17.20 0.48 -2.21
N ASP A 57 17.36 1.72 -2.69
CA ASP A 57 16.54 2.31 -3.75
C ASP A 57 16.36 1.41 -5.00
N PRO A 58 17.39 0.75 -5.56
CA PRO A 58 17.20 -0.12 -6.72
C PRO A 58 16.29 -1.32 -6.44
N VAL A 59 16.27 -1.81 -5.20
CA VAL A 59 15.40 -2.92 -4.78
C VAL A 59 13.96 -2.43 -4.62
N LEU A 60 13.76 -1.23 -4.04
CA LEU A 60 12.44 -0.59 -3.97
C LEU A 60 11.88 -0.34 -5.38
N ALA A 61 12.68 0.24 -6.27
CA ALA A 61 12.30 0.46 -7.67
C ALA A 61 11.96 -0.87 -8.37
N GLY A 62 12.74 -1.94 -8.11
CA GLY A 62 12.45 -3.28 -8.60
C GLY A 62 11.06 -3.80 -8.19
N LYS A 63 10.69 -3.64 -6.92
CA LYS A 63 9.37 -4.04 -6.42
C LYS A 63 8.23 -3.24 -7.05
N VAL A 64 8.45 -1.94 -7.28
CA VAL A 64 7.47 -1.08 -7.98
C VAL A 64 7.35 -1.48 -9.45
N ASN A 65 8.45 -1.85 -10.12
CA ASN A 65 8.43 -2.36 -11.49
C ASN A 65 7.64 -3.68 -11.59
N ASP A 66 7.72 -4.55 -10.58
CA ASP A 66 6.94 -5.79 -10.53
C ASP A 66 5.43 -5.49 -10.49
N LEU A 67 5.00 -4.45 -9.75
CA LEU A 67 3.60 -3.99 -9.77
C LEU A 67 3.21 -3.43 -11.14
N CYS A 68 4.10 -2.69 -11.80
CA CYS A 68 3.86 -2.18 -13.16
C CYS A 68 3.70 -3.34 -14.16
N GLU A 69 4.44 -4.43 -14.00
CA GLU A 69 4.33 -5.64 -14.81
C GLU A 69 2.98 -6.34 -14.58
N LEU A 70 2.54 -6.47 -13.33
CA LEU A 70 1.23 -7.05 -13.02
C LEU A 70 0.07 -6.28 -13.66
N LEU A 71 0.19 -4.95 -13.73
CA LEU A 71 -0.81 -4.12 -14.38
C LEU A 71 -0.69 -4.19 -15.90
N SER A 72 0.48 -3.94 -16.47
CA SER A 72 0.64 -3.68 -17.90
C SER A 72 1.10 -4.89 -18.73
N GLY A 73 1.49 -5.99 -18.08
CA GLY A 73 2.15 -7.14 -18.72
C GLY A 73 3.59 -6.88 -19.16
N THR A 74 4.14 -5.68 -18.90
CA THR A 74 5.52 -5.31 -19.25
C THR A 74 6.25 -4.74 -18.04
N ARG A 75 7.40 -5.31 -17.72
CA ARG A 75 8.24 -4.85 -16.61
C ARG A 75 9.18 -3.72 -17.04
N PRO A 76 9.09 -2.52 -16.43
CA PRO A 76 10.09 -1.48 -16.62
C PRO A 76 11.44 -1.87 -15.99
N THR A 77 12.52 -1.24 -16.44
CA THR A 77 13.87 -1.42 -15.88
C THR A 77 14.35 -0.16 -15.17
N LEU A 78 13.48 0.41 -14.33
CA LEU A 78 13.77 1.64 -13.59
C LEU A 78 14.53 1.30 -12.31
N THR A 79 15.61 2.03 -12.03
CA THR A 79 16.41 1.88 -10.81
C THR A 79 16.15 2.98 -9.78
N ASP A 80 15.43 4.02 -10.18
CA ASP A 80 15.01 5.12 -9.33
C ASP A 80 13.56 4.87 -8.84
N PRO A 81 13.31 4.82 -7.51
CA PRO A 81 11.98 4.59 -6.96
C PRO A 81 10.95 5.65 -7.35
N ALA A 82 11.34 6.92 -7.48
CA ALA A 82 10.40 7.99 -7.83
C ALA A 82 9.94 7.85 -9.29
N MET A 83 10.85 7.53 -10.20
CA MET A 83 10.49 7.22 -11.60
C MET A 83 9.59 5.99 -11.70
N ALA A 84 9.92 4.92 -10.96
CA ALA A 84 9.09 3.72 -10.92
C ALA A 84 7.70 4.01 -10.36
N GLY A 85 7.63 4.82 -9.30
CA GLY A 85 6.38 5.28 -8.70
C GLY A 85 5.51 6.09 -9.64
N HIS A 86 6.11 7.03 -10.38
CA HIS A 86 5.39 7.80 -11.39
C HIS A 86 4.75 6.90 -12.45
N ARG A 87 5.50 5.89 -12.93
CA ARG A 87 4.99 4.93 -13.91
C ARG A 87 3.85 4.08 -13.34
N LEU A 88 3.97 3.64 -12.09
CA LEU A 88 2.90 2.92 -11.40
C LEU A 88 1.63 3.80 -11.30
N GLY A 89 1.80 5.06 -10.95
CA GLY A 89 0.72 6.05 -10.88
C GLY A 89 -0.07 6.20 -12.16
N GLU A 90 0.62 6.36 -13.30
CA GLU A 90 -0.01 6.42 -14.62
C GLU A 90 -0.86 5.17 -14.89
N LEU A 91 -0.30 3.98 -14.63
CA LEU A 91 -0.99 2.71 -14.84
C LEU A 91 -2.22 2.54 -13.96
N LEU A 92 -2.20 3.09 -12.74
CA LEU A 92 -3.34 3.09 -11.82
C LEU A 92 -4.41 4.09 -12.24
N ASP A 93 -4.02 5.28 -12.72
CA ASP A 93 -4.96 6.31 -13.19
C ASP A 93 -5.73 5.88 -14.46
N GLU A 94 -5.20 4.94 -15.25
CA GLU A 94 -5.85 4.34 -16.41
C GLU A 94 -6.85 3.22 -16.07
N ARG A 95 -7.02 2.88 -14.78
CA ARG A 95 -7.78 1.72 -14.33
C ARG A 95 -8.95 2.06 -13.42
N ALA A 96 -9.84 1.10 -13.30
CA ALA A 96 -10.82 1.09 -12.23
C ALA A 96 -10.08 1.04 -10.85
N PRO A 97 -10.68 1.56 -9.78
CA PRO A 97 -10.05 1.64 -8.46
C PRO A 97 -9.37 0.36 -8.00
N VAL A 98 -8.10 0.46 -7.59
CA VAL A 98 -7.28 -0.65 -7.07
C VAL A 98 -7.03 -0.46 -5.58
N LEU A 99 -7.07 -1.55 -4.82
CA LEU A 99 -6.51 -1.58 -3.47
C LEU A 99 -5.03 -1.93 -3.55
N LEU A 100 -4.15 -1.01 -3.16
CA LEU A 100 -2.72 -1.25 -3.10
C LEU A 100 -2.30 -1.53 -1.65
N VAL A 101 -1.93 -2.78 -1.37
CA VAL A 101 -1.43 -3.18 -0.06
C VAL A 101 0.10 -3.11 -0.03
N ILE A 102 0.63 -2.32 0.89
CA ILE A 102 2.05 -2.09 1.10
C ILE A 102 2.40 -2.63 2.49
N ASP A 103 2.88 -3.86 2.53
CA ASP A 103 3.09 -4.63 3.76
C ASP A 103 4.54 -4.51 4.26
N ASP A 104 4.69 -4.50 5.59
CA ASP A 104 5.96 -4.45 6.32
C ASP A 104 6.82 -3.24 5.91
N VAL A 105 6.27 -2.03 6.05
CA VAL A 105 6.97 -0.77 5.79
C VAL A 105 7.79 -0.36 7.01
N TRP A 106 9.07 -0.03 6.81
CA TRP A 106 10.01 0.31 7.88
C TRP A 106 10.45 1.78 7.93
N ALA A 107 10.38 2.50 6.80
CA ALA A 107 10.70 3.92 6.73
C ALA A 107 9.70 4.70 5.85
N ALA A 108 9.46 5.97 6.20
CA ALA A 108 8.47 6.80 5.49
C ALA A 108 8.82 6.99 3.99
N HIS A 109 10.11 7.08 3.65
CA HIS A 109 10.54 7.24 2.26
C HIS A 109 10.24 6.01 1.38
N HIS A 110 10.02 4.83 1.97
CA HIS A 110 9.55 3.65 1.24
C HIS A 110 8.15 3.86 0.65
N LEU A 111 7.34 4.78 1.21
CA LEU A 111 5.98 5.07 0.73
C LEU A 111 5.95 6.03 -0.46
N THR A 112 7.01 6.82 -0.65
CA THR A 112 7.05 7.88 -1.65
C THR A 112 6.71 7.41 -3.08
N PRO A 113 7.18 6.24 -3.57
CA PRO A 113 6.81 5.75 -4.90
C PRO A 113 5.32 5.47 -5.08
N PHE A 114 4.61 5.14 -4.01
CA PHE A 114 3.21 4.73 -4.06
C PHE A 114 2.24 5.91 -3.91
N GLN A 115 2.76 7.13 -3.74
CA GLN A 115 1.99 8.36 -3.62
C GLN A 115 1.88 9.14 -4.93
N ALA A 116 2.58 8.68 -5.97
CA ALA A 116 2.52 9.29 -7.30
C ALA A 116 1.32 8.72 -8.06
N GLY A 117 0.30 9.55 -8.33
CA GLY A 117 -0.88 9.15 -9.13
C GLY A 117 -1.82 8.19 -8.39
N GLY A 118 -2.61 7.43 -9.16
CA GLY A 118 -3.56 6.45 -8.62
C GLY A 118 -4.68 7.10 -7.81
N ARG A 119 -5.22 8.24 -8.26
CA ARG A 119 -6.11 9.12 -7.46
C ARG A 119 -7.41 8.46 -7.00
N SER A 120 -7.82 7.42 -7.72
CA SER A 120 -9.01 6.61 -7.43
C SER A 120 -8.67 5.34 -6.64
N SER A 121 -7.39 5.06 -6.40
CA SER A 121 -6.88 3.88 -5.71
C SER A 121 -6.54 4.22 -4.25
N LEU A 122 -6.52 3.20 -3.40
CA LEU A 122 -6.29 3.35 -1.96
C LEU A 122 -5.06 2.58 -1.50
N GLY A 123 -4.26 3.18 -0.61
CA GLY A 123 -3.12 2.53 0.02
C GLY A 123 -3.48 1.91 1.38
N LEU A 124 -3.30 0.60 1.54
CA LEU A 124 -3.36 -0.08 2.83
C LEU A 124 -1.95 -0.44 3.28
N VAL A 125 -1.46 0.22 4.33
CA VAL A 125 -0.08 0.09 4.79
C VAL A 125 -0.02 -0.68 6.09
N THR A 126 0.90 -1.64 6.19
CA THR A 126 1.26 -2.25 7.46
C THR A 126 2.68 -1.87 7.87
N THR A 127 2.90 -1.61 9.16
CA THR A 127 4.23 -1.25 9.67
C THR A 127 4.43 -1.77 11.09
N ARG A 128 5.69 -2.04 11.46
CA ARG A 128 6.11 -2.30 12.84
C ARG A 128 6.61 -1.03 13.54
N THR A 129 6.93 0.01 12.78
CA THR A 129 7.52 1.25 13.26
C THR A 129 6.42 2.16 13.81
N LYS A 130 6.44 2.38 15.12
CA LYS A 130 5.51 3.33 15.76
C LYS A 130 5.78 4.73 15.23
N GLY A 131 4.72 5.47 14.87
CA GLY A 131 4.81 6.84 14.37
C GLY A 131 5.22 6.97 12.89
N LEU A 132 5.37 5.85 12.15
CA LEU A 132 5.63 5.89 10.71
C LEU A 132 4.39 6.33 9.92
N ILE A 133 3.21 5.95 10.39
CA ILE A 133 1.93 6.40 9.84
C ILE A 133 1.42 7.51 10.77
N PRO A 134 1.18 8.72 10.23
CA PRO A 134 0.63 9.83 11.02
C PRO A 134 -0.67 9.41 11.70
N GLU A 135 -0.86 9.77 12.98
CA GLU A 135 -2.07 9.42 13.75
C GLU A 135 -3.35 10.01 13.13
N ASP A 136 -3.21 11.08 12.36
CA ASP A 136 -4.26 11.79 11.61
C ASP A 136 -4.49 11.28 10.18
N ALA A 137 -3.73 10.27 9.72
CA ALA A 137 -4.15 9.51 8.54
C ALA A 137 -5.51 8.87 8.85
N ALA A 138 -6.55 9.14 8.03
CA ALA A 138 -7.98 8.91 8.34
C ALA A 138 -8.44 7.45 8.57
N GLY A 139 -7.53 6.55 8.92
CA GLY A 139 -7.78 5.23 9.45
C GLY A 139 -6.51 4.64 10.04
N THR A 140 -6.02 5.17 11.17
CA THR A 140 -5.01 4.48 11.98
C THR A 140 -5.70 3.52 12.94
N ALA A 141 -5.55 2.22 12.71
CA ALA A 141 -5.99 1.20 13.65
C ALA A 141 -4.77 0.68 14.41
N GLY A 142 -4.55 1.21 15.62
CA GLY A 142 -3.47 0.74 16.49
C GLY A 142 -3.77 -0.66 17.02
N MET A 143 -2.90 -1.63 16.74
CA MET A 143 -2.99 -2.97 17.32
C MET A 143 -2.28 -2.98 18.68
N SER A 144 -3.03 -2.78 19.77
CA SER A 144 -2.59 -3.05 21.14
C SER A 144 -3.20 -4.36 21.63
N GLY A 145 -2.39 -5.19 22.30
CA GLY A 145 -2.88 -6.33 23.08
C GLY A 145 -3.64 -5.91 24.33
#